data_AF-A0A2V9Z6S2-F1
#
_entry.id   AF-A0A2V9Z6S2-F1
#
_cell.length_a   1.000
_cell.length_b   1.000
_cell.length_c   1.000
_cell.angle_alpha   90.00
_cell.angle_beta   90.00
_cell.angle_gamma   90.00
#
_symmetry.space_group_name_H-M   'P 1'
#
loop_
_entity.id
_entity.type
_entity.pdbx_description
1 polymer ?
#
loop_
_entity_poly.entity_id
_entity_poly.type
_entity_poly.pdbx_seq_one_letter_code
_entity_poly.pdbx_strand_id
1 'polypeptide(L)'
;MKTFLQAFLLCVSVGIVAAAQDSPIPAPQKHQAAGIQSTSIMGAVSEPGEELRFVTDQRAWNVDNPETLKGHQGHYVRVNAHVCADKDSVHITEVKMPTASESRKNDVQ
;
A
#
# COMPACT_ATOMS: atom_id res chain seq x y z
N MET A 1 -25.84 38.16 2.64
CA MET A 1 -26.52 38.66 1.43
C MET A 1 -25.67 39.74 0.76
N LYS A 2 -24.97 39.44 -0.33
CA LYS A 2 -24.77 40.37 -1.45
C LYS A 2 -24.11 39.62 -2.61
N THR A 3 -24.87 39.42 -3.68
CA THR A 3 -24.46 38.90 -4.97
C THR A 3 -23.61 39.92 -5.71
N PHE A 4 -22.46 39.52 -6.26
CA PHE A 4 -21.85 40.21 -7.39
C PHE A 4 -21.68 39.25 -8.55
N LEU A 5 -22.64 39.36 -9.46
CA LEU A 5 -22.66 38.85 -10.80
C LEU A 5 -21.56 39.53 -11.62
N GLN A 6 -20.62 38.75 -12.16
CA GLN A 6 -19.83 39.19 -13.30
C GLN A 6 -19.54 38.00 -14.21
N ALA A 7 -20.33 37.92 -15.27
CA ALA A 7 -20.08 37.07 -16.41
C ALA A 7 -18.85 37.60 -17.15
N PHE A 8 -17.82 36.77 -17.31
CA PHE A 8 -16.81 36.96 -18.35
C PHE A 8 -16.92 35.80 -19.34
N LEU A 9 -17.44 36.19 -20.49
CA LEU A 9 -17.66 35.45 -21.70
C LEU A 9 -16.31 35.24 -22.42
N LEU A 10 -16.21 34.13 -23.17
CA LEU A 10 -15.26 33.87 -24.26
C LEU A 10 -13.79 33.57 -23.91
N CYS A 11 -13.35 32.33 -24.18
CA CYS A 11 -12.44 32.08 -25.30
C CYS A 11 -12.28 30.58 -25.58
N VAL A 12 -12.19 30.31 -26.88
CA VAL A 12 -12.34 29.04 -27.58
C VAL A 12 -11.00 28.30 -27.68
N SER A 13 -11.07 27.00 -27.45
CA SER A 13 -10.19 25.88 -27.88
C SER A 13 -8.69 26.12 -28.13
N VAL A 14 -7.86 25.40 -27.37
CA VAL A 14 -6.58 24.88 -27.88
C VAL A 14 -6.56 23.38 -27.60
N GLY A 15 -6.53 22.59 -28.67
CA GLY A 15 -6.45 21.14 -28.62
C GLY A 15 -5.11 20.68 -28.05
N ILE A 16 -5.14 19.59 -27.30
CA ILE A 16 -3.96 18.80 -27.03
C ILE A 16 -4.23 17.40 -27.57
N VAL A 17 -3.32 16.99 -28.45
CA VAL A 17 -3.18 15.65 -29.01
C VAL A 17 -3.40 14.60 -27.92
N ALA A 18 -4.24 13.60 -28.22
CA ALA A 18 -4.29 12.38 -27.44
C ALA A 18 -2.93 11.68 -27.60
N ALA A 19 -2.01 11.92 -26.66
CA ALA A 19 -0.96 10.95 -26.40
C ALA A 19 -1.69 9.70 -25.91
N ALA A 20 -1.72 8.66 -26.75
CA ALA A 20 -2.05 7.32 -26.29
C ALA A 20 -1.11 7.06 -25.11
N GLN A 21 -1.66 7.04 -23.90
CA GLN A 21 -0.97 6.53 -22.75
C GLN A 21 -0.73 5.06 -23.07
N ASP A 22 0.51 4.78 -23.50
CA ASP A 22 1.00 3.43 -23.63
C ASP A 22 0.67 2.73 -22.31
N SER A 23 -0.18 1.72 -22.45
CA SER A 23 -0.79 1.06 -21.31
C SER A 23 0.33 0.52 -20.43
N PRO A 24 0.35 0.79 -19.11
CA PRO A 24 1.16 -0.05 -18.25
C PRO A 24 0.59 -1.45 -18.39
N ILE A 25 1.40 -2.33 -18.97
CA ILE A 25 1.26 -3.78 -18.90
C ILE A 25 0.66 -4.12 -17.54
N PRO A 26 -0.53 -4.76 -17.46
CA PRO A 26 -1.02 -5.26 -16.20
C PRO A 26 0.04 -6.24 -15.68
N ALA A 27 0.79 -5.83 -14.66
CA ALA A 27 1.64 -6.76 -13.93
C ALA A 27 0.77 -7.95 -13.54
N PRO A 28 1.27 -9.20 -13.70
CA PRO A 28 0.44 -10.38 -13.59
C PRO A 28 -0.23 -10.38 -12.22
N GLN A 29 -1.56 -10.31 -12.22
CA GLN A 29 -2.37 -10.60 -11.05
C GLN A 29 -2.09 -12.06 -10.67
N LYS A 30 -1.09 -12.27 -9.81
CA LYS A 30 -0.87 -13.58 -9.19
C LYS A 30 -2.10 -13.90 -8.37
N HIS A 31 -2.83 -14.92 -8.83
CA HIS A 31 -3.64 -15.85 -8.05
C HIS A 31 -4.32 -15.24 -6.82
N GLN A 32 -5.48 -14.63 -7.03
CA GLN A 32 -6.50 -14.64 -5.99
C GLN A 32 -7.02 -16.08 -5.86
N ALA A 33 -6.38 -16.84 -4.98
CA ALA A 33 -6.98 -18.05 -4.46
C ALA A 33 -8.22 -17.65 -3.66
N ALA A 34 -9.38 -18.11 -4.10
CA ALA A 34 -10.62 -17.96 -3.35
C ALA A 34 -10.46 -18.59 -1.96
N GLY A 35 -10.80 -17.86 -0.89
CA GLY A 35 -11.00 -18.53 0.40
C GLY A 35 -11.08 -17.71 1.66
N ILE A 36 -10.29 -16.65 1.86
CA ILE A 36 -10.33 -15.77 3.05
C ILE A 36 -9.81 -14.42 2.60
N GLN A 37 -10.52 -13.32 2.85
CA GLN A 37 -10.06 -11.98 2.44
C GLN A 37 -8.74 -11.66 3.16
N SER A 38 -7.62 -11.73 2.44
CA SER A 38 -6.33 -11.25 2.91
C SER A 38 -6.20 -9.76 2.59
N THR A 39 -5.63 -9.00 3.52
CA THR A 39 -5.41 -7.56 3.36
C THR A 39 -3.94 -7.32 3.02
N SER A 40 -3.69 -6.46 2.02
CA SER A 40 -2.34 -6.00 1.72
C SER A 40 -2.00 -4.79 2.59
N ILE A 41 -0.99 -4.93 3.45
CA ILE A 41 -0.51 -3.88 4.36
C ILE A 41 1.00 -3.69 4.17
N MET A 42 1.46 -2.44 4.32
CA MET A 42 2.87 -2.07 4.25
C MET A 42 3.37 -1.70 5.64
N GLY A 43 4.62 -2.02 5.92
CA GLY A 43 5.20 -1.80 7.23
C GLY A 43 6.64 -2.26 7.32
N ALA A 44 7.31 -1.85 8.39
CA ALA A 44 8.65 -2.28 8.74
C ALA A 44 8.61 -3.58 9.54
N VAL A 45 9.50 -4.51 9.22
CA VAL A 45 9.76 -5.67 10.07
C VAL A 45 10.72 -5.25 11.17
N SER A 46 10.25 -5.27 12.42
CA SER A 46 11.05 -4.92 13.59
C SER A 46 11.23 -6.13 14.47
N GLU A 47 12.40 -6.28 15.08
CA GLU A 47 12.70 -7.33 16.05
C GLU A 47 13.15 -6.68 17.37
N PRO A 48 12.25 -6.03 18.11
CA PRO A 48 12.58 -5.51 19.43
C PRO A 48 12.85 -6.67 20.39
N GLY A 49 14.12 -6.91 20.70
CA GLY A 49 14.52 -7.97 21.63
C GLY A 49 14.46 -9.35 20.97
N GLU A 50 13.51 -10.19 21.39
CA GLU A 50 13.36 -11.59 20.94
C GLU A 50 12.08 -11.84 20.12
N GLU A 51 11.20 -10.84 19.97
CA GLU A 51 9.91 -11.01 19.30
C GLU A 51 9.84 -10.20 18.00
N LEU A 52 9.56 -10.88 16.89
CA LEU A 52 9.40 -10.25 15.59
C LEU A 52 8.00 -9.62 15.47
N ARG A 53 7.98 -8.34 15.11
CA ARG A 53 6.79 -7.48 14.99
C ARG A 53 6.71 -6.89 13.59
N PHE A 54 5.48 -6.72 13.10
CA PHE A 54 5.22 -5.99 11.86
C PHE A 54 4.64 -4.61 12.17
N VAL A 55 5.41 -3.56 11.92
CA VAL A 55 5.07 -2.20 12.31
C VAL A 55 4.55 -1.42 11.11
N THR A 56 3.28 -1.05 11.13
CA THR A 56 2.69 -0.11 10.18
C THR A 56 2.64 1.29 10.78
N ASP A 57 2.30 2.28 9.95
CA ASP A 57 2.17 3.68 10.36
C ASP A 57 1.09 3.88 11.44
N GLN A 58 0.13 2.96 11.53
CA GLN A 58 -0.99 3.03 12.48
C GLN A 58 -0.76 2.17 13.72
N ARG A 59 -0.09 1.01 13.59
CA ARG A 59 0.01 0.03 14.67
C ARG A 59 1.16 -0.97 14.45
N ALA A 60 1.70 -1.47 15.56
CA ALA A 60 2.56 -2.66 15.55
C ALA A 60 1.73 -3.93 15.79
N TRP A 61 1.92 -4.92 14.93
CA TRP A 61 1.24 -6.21 14.96
C TRP A 61 2.18 -7.31 15.44
N ASN A 62 1.65 -8.23 16.24
CA ASN A 62 2.29 -9.51 16.51
C ASN A 62 2.17 -10.38 15.25
N VAL A 63 3.22 -11.15 14.95
CA VAL A 63 3.26 -11.98 13.75
C VAL A 63 3.11 -13.43 14.17
N ASP A 64 2.02 -14.07 13.75
CA ASP A 64 1.70 -15.45 14.14
C ASP A 64 2.67 -16.47 13.50
N ASN A 65 3.32 -16.08 12.41
CA ASN A 65 4.26 -16.88 11.63
C ASN A 65 5.56 -16.08 11.35
N PRO A 66 6.34 -15.78 12.39
CA PRO A 66 7.49 -14.88 12.30
C PRO A 66 8.60 -15.40 11.38
N GLU A 67 8.65 -16.72 11.14
CA GLU A 67 9.58 -17.35 10.20
C GLU A 67 9.45 -16.81 8.77
N THR A 68 8.27 -16.32 8.37
CA THR A 68 8.05 -15.74 7.05
C THR A 68 8.71 -14.37 6.85
N LEU A 69 9.05 -13.70 7.96
CA LEU A 69 9.71 -12.39 7.96
C LEU A 69 11.19 -12.46 8.34
N LYS A 70 11.71 -13.65 8.63
CA LYS A 70 13.15 -13.83 8.86
C LYS A 70 13.92 -13.47 7.59
N GLY A 71 14.95 -12.63 7.73
CA GLY A 71 15.71 -12.06 6.62
C GLY A 71 15.14 -10.77 6.07
N HIS A 72 14.00 -10.30 6.58
CA HIS A 72 13.39 -9.01 6.23
C HIS A 72 13.45 -7.98 7.35
N GLN A 73 14.12 -8.28 8.47
CA GLN A 73 14.26 -7.35 9.60
C GLN A 73 14.92 -6.03 9.18
N GLY A 74 14.42 -4.93 9.72
CA GLY A 74 14.88 -3.58 9.39
C GLY A 74 14.44 -3.08 8.01
N HIS A 75 13.78 -3.92 7.21
CA HIS A 75 13.25 -3.52 5.90
C HIS A 75 11.77 -3.17 5.97
N TYR A 76 11.40 -2.20 5.15
CA TYR A 76 10.01 -1.90 4.85
C TYR A 76 9.53 -2.85 3.75
N VAL A 77 8.48 -3.61 4.04
CA VAL A 77 7.93 -4.64 3.16
C VAL A 77 6.42 -4.49 2.99
N ARG A 78 5.91 -5.01 1.88
CA ARG A 78 4.47 -5.21 1.67
C ARG A 78 4.16 -6.66 2.03
N VAL A 79 3.17 -6.87 2.89
CA VAL A 79 2.68 -8.21 3.22
C VAL A 79 1.22 -8.36 2.84
N ASN A 80 0.83 -9.53 2.38
CA ASN A 80 -0.56 -9.96 2.34
C ASN A 80 -0.81 -10.80 3.58
N ALA A 81 -1.74 -10.39 4.43
CA ALA A 81 -1.97 -11.04 5.71
C ALA A 81 -3.45 -11.16 6.05
N HIS A 82 -3.78 -12.12 6.91
CA HIS A 82 -5.04 -12.17 7.64
C HIS A 82 -4.84 -11.41 8.95
N VAL A 83 -5.68 -10.38 9.16
CA VAL A 83 -5.56 -9.49 10.32
C VAL A 83 -6.57 -9.91 11.40
N CYS A 84 -6.07 -10.20 12.59
CA CYS A 84 -6.85 -10.48 13.79
C CYS A 84 -6.80 -9.23 14.70
N ALA A 85 -7.65 -8.25 14.41
CA ALA A 85 -7.59 -6.92 15.04
C ALA A 85 -7.93 -6.92 16.55
N ASP A 86 -8.67 -7.93 17.01
CA ASP A 86 -9.01 -8.17 18.42
C ASP A 86 -7.83 -8.69 19.24
N LYS A 87 -6.87 -9.37 18.60
CA LYS A 87 -5.69 -9.97 19.23
C LYS A 87 -4.38 -9.28 18.87
N ASP A 88 -4.46 -8.19 18.11
CA ASP A 88 -3.30 -7.45 17.59
C ASP A 88 -2.30 -8.35 16.85
N SER A 89 -2.80 -9.38 16.16
CA SER A 89 -2.00 -10.38 15.44
C SER A 89 -2.29 -10.38 13.94
N VAL A 90 -1.27 -10.74 13.17
CA VAL A 90 -1.36 -10.95 11.73
C VAL A 90 -0.73 -12.28 11.34
N HIS A 91 -1.43 -13.01 10.48
CA HIS A 91 -0.90 -14.19 9.82
C HIS A 91 -0.53 -13.86 8.38
N ILE A 92 0.76 -13.91 8.07
CA ILE A 92 1.30 -13.47 6.79
C ILE A 92 1.23 -14.61 5.77
N THR A 93 0.61 -14.33 4.62
CA THR A 93 0.47 -15.29 3.52
C THR A 93 1.50 -15.06 2.41
N GLU A 94 1.95 -13.82 2.23
CA GLU A 94 2.93 -13.47 1.20
C GLU A 94 3.71 -12.22 1.62
N VAL A 95 5.01 -12.20 1.36
CA VAL A 95 5.90 -11.04 1.55
C VAL A 95 6.41 -10.58 0.19
N LYS A 96 6.32 -9.27 -0.05
CA LYS A 96 6.76 -8.60 -1.28
C LYS A 96 7.58 -7.37 -0.94
N MET A 97 8.68 -7.18 -1.66
CA MET A 97 9.42 -5.92 -1.60
C MET A 97 8.60 -4.81 -2.25
N PRO A 98 8.49 -3.63 -1.63
CA PRO A 98 7.81 -2.49 -2.22
C PRO A 98 8.51 -2.09 -3.52
N THR A 99 7.73 -1.66 -4.50
CA THR A 99 8.29 -0.98 -5.67
C THR A 99 8.77 0.42 -5.30
N ALA A 100 9.66 1.01 -6.10
CA ALA A 100 10.18 2.36 -5.86
C ALA A 100 9.07 3.43 -5.86
N SER A 101 8.00 3.22 -6.64
CA SER A 101 6.83 4.11 -6.67
C SER A 101 5.99 4.01 -5.40
N GLU A 102 5.85 2.82 -4.82
CA GLU A 102 5.13 2.61 -3.55
C GLU A 102 5.89 3.17 -2.36
N SER A 103 7.21 3.01 -2.35
CA SER A 103 8.09 3.54 -1.29
C SER A 103 8.01 5.07 -1.24
N ARG A 104 8.16 5.73 -2.41
CA ARG A 104 8.07 7.19 -2.51
C ARG A 104 6.72 7.75 -2.07
N LYS A 105 5.63 7.00 -2.26
CA LYS A 105 4.29 7.49 -1.88
C LYS A 105 4.12 7.58 -0.36
N ASN A 106 4.80 6.72 0.40
CA ASN A 106 4.75 6.75 1.86
C ASN A 106 5.62 7.89 2.43
N ASP A 107 6.73 8.26 1.77
CA ASP A 107 7.61 9.37 2.19
C ASP A 107 7.00 10.78 2.06
N VAL A 108 5.94 10.94 1.27
CA VAL A 108 5.36 12.25 0.90
C VAL A 108 4.09 12.57 1.72
N GLN A 109 3.66 11.67 2.61
CA GLN A 109 2.39 11.78 3.32
C GLN A 109 2.52 12.35 4.73
#